data_AF-A0A7J8IVZ0-F1
#
_entry.id   AF-A0A7J8IVZ0-F1
#
_cell.length_a   1.000
_cell.length_b   1.000
_cell.length_c   1.000
_cell.angle_alpha   90.00
_cell.angle_beta   90.00
_cell.angle_gamma   90.00
#
_symmetry.space_group_name_H-M   'P 1'
#
loop_
_entity.id
_entity.type
_entity.pdbx_description
1 polymer ?
#
loop_
_entity_poly.entity_id
_entity_poly.type
_entity_poly.pdbx_seq_one_letter_code
_entity_poly.pdbx_strand_id
1 'polypeptide(L)' 'MLSASCSGFVILLILRGTCGDSVKQTEGSVTLPEAAFLTLKCTYQTNYSPYLYWIQHDPEGNSSPVCNCCDGE' A
#
# COMPACT_ATOMS: atom_id res chain seq x y z
N MET A 1 -1.79 -37.68 18.61
CA MET A 1 -0.50 -37.20 18.07
C MET A 1 -0.64 -36.10 17.00
N LEU A 2 -1.85 -35.62 16.64
CA LEU A 2 -2.03 -34.50 15.69
C LEU A 2 -1.92 -33.10 16.30
N SER A 3 -1.89 -32.96 17.63
CA SER A 3 -1.96 -31.64 18.29
C SER A 3 -0.60 -30.89 18.32
N ALA A 4 0.52 -31.62 18.45
CA ALA A 4 1.85 -31.01 18.57
C ALA A 4 2.41 -30.50 17.21
N SER A 5 2.04 -31.13 16.10
CA SER A 5 2.49 -30.77 14.76
C SER A 5 1.86 -29.46 14.25
N CYS A 6 0.65 -29.12 14.71
CA CYS A 6 -0.01 -27.85 14.39
C CYS A 6 0.69 -26.67 15.06
N SER A 7 1.13 -26.83 16.31
CA SER A 7 1.79 -25.75 17.07
C SER A 7 3.15 -25.37 16.47
N GLY A 8 3.97 -26.36 16.07
CA GLY A 8 5.28 -26.12 15.46
C GLY A 8 5.21 -25.42 14.10
N PHE A 9 4.24 -25.79 13.25
CA PHE A 9 4.00 -25.12 11.97
C PHE A 9 3.56 -23.67 12.15
N VAL A 10 2.66 -23.40 13.10
CA VAL A 10 2.20 -22.04 13.41
C VAL A 10 3.36 -21.19 13.91
N ILE A 11 4.20 -21.71 14.82
CA ILE A 11 5.40 -20.99 15.31
C ILE A 11 6.38 -20.68 14.17
N LEU A 12 6.61 -21.63 13.26
CA LEU A 12 7.47 -21.43 12.09
C LEU A 12 6.92 -20.34 11.13
N LEU A 13 5.60 -20.26 10.97
CA LEU A 13 4.94 -19.24 10.15
C LEU A 13 5.01 -17.85 10.79
N ILE A 14 4.93 -17.73 12.12
CA ILE A 14 5.01 -16.45 12.85
C ILE A 14 6.47 -15.92 12.88
N LEU A 15 7.48 -16.80 12.97
CA LEU A 15 8.90 -16.43 12.94
C LEU A 15 9.41 -16.04 11.55
N ARG A 16 8.73 -16.50 10.48
CA ARG A 16 9.02 -16.12 9.11
C ARG A 16 8.37 -14.76 8.81
N GLY A 17 8.95 -13.70 9.36
CA GLY A 17 8.49 -12.33 9.13
C GLY A 17 8.36 -12.04 7.62
N THR A 18 7.19 -11.57 7.20
CA THR A 18 6.98 -11.06 5.85
C THR A 18 7.62 -9.67 5.79
N CYS A 19 8.75 -9.54 5.10
CA CYS A 19 9.30 -8.24 4.73
C CYS A 19 8.42 -7.64 3.63
N GLY A 20 7.32 -6.99 4.03
CA GLY A 20 6.49 -6.22 3.13
C GLY A 20 7.05 -4.82 2.94
N ASP A 21 7.09 -4.35 1.70
CA ASP A 21 7.32 -2.94 1.43
C ASP A 21 6.14 -2.12 1.95
N SER A 22 6.41 -0.91 2.46
CA SER A 22 5.37 -0.04 3.00
C SER A 22 5.12 1.13 2.06
N VAL A 23 3.86 1.58 1.98
CA VAL A 23 3.45 2.79 1.26
C VAL A 23 2.54 3.58 2.20
N LYS A 24 2.80 4.88 2.38
CA LYS A 24 1.91 5.82 3.06
C LYS A 24 1.43 6.87 2.07
N GLN A 25 0.12 7.13 2.11
CA GLN A 25 -0.57 8.10 1.26
C GLN A 25 -1.27 9.15 2.13
N THR A 26 -1.71 10.25 1.54
CA THR A 26 -2.57 11.22 2.23
C THR A 26 -3.82 10.50 2.78
N GLU A 27 -3.97 10.50 4.10
CA GLU A 27 -5.10 9.85 4.76
C GLU A 27 -6.33 10.78 4.81
N GLY A 28 -7.51 10.17 4.73
CA GLY A 28 -8.79 10.86 4.92
C GLY A 28 -9.43 11.38 3.63
N SER A 29 -10.67 11.84 3.77
CA SER A 29 -11.42 12.49 2.70
C SER A 29 -11.01 13.97 2.60
N VAL A 30 -10.76 14.45 1.39
CA VAL A 30 -10.40 15.84 1.11
C VAL A 30 -11.48 16.45 0.23
N THR A 31 -12.15 17.50 0.72
CA THR A 31 -13.13 18.28 -0.05
C THR A 31 -12.48 19.57 -0.53
N LEU A 32 -12.52 19.83 -1.84
CA LEU A 32 -11.92 20.99 -2.48
C LEU A 32 -12.92 21.69 -3.40
N PRO A 33 -12.81 23.01 -3.58
CA PRO A 33 -13.52 23.73 -4.63
C PRO A 33 -13.14 23.21 -6.02
N GLU A 34 -14.05 23.36 -6.98
CA GLU A 34 -13.75 23.06 -8.38
C GLU A 34 -12.53 23.85 -8.88
N ALA A 35 -11.68 23.20 -9.66
CA ALA A 35 -10.41 23.73 -10.18
C ALA A 35 -9.33 24.09 -9.14
N ALA A 36 -9.55 23.81 -7.85
CA ALA A 36 -8.48 23.90 -6.85
C ALA A 36 -7.45 22.77 -7.02
N PHE A 37 -6.19 23.07 -6.73
CA PHE A 37 -5.11 22.09 -6.82
C PHE A 37 -4.91 21.34 -5.49
N LEU A 38 -4.66 20.04 -5.59
CA LEU A 38 -4.25 19.20 -4.48
C LEU A 38 -2.99 18.43 -4.85
N THR A 39 -2.05 18.35 -3.91
CA THR A 39 -0.88 17.48 -4.02
C THR A 39 -1.05 16.30 -3.08
N LEU A 40 -1.15 15.09 -3.65
CA LEU A 40 -1.12 13.86 -2.88
C LEU A 40 0.33 13.47 -2.61
N LYS A 41 0.63 13.12 -1.36
CA LYS A 41 1.97 12.65 -0.97
C LYS A 41 1.97 11.13 -0.92
N CYS A 42 2.94 10.53 -1.60
CA CYS A 42 3.23 9.12 -1.56
C CYS A 42 4.63 8.98 -0.95
N THR A 43 4.77 8.23 0.14
CA THR A 43 6.07 7.84 0.68
C THR A 43 6.13 6.34 0.73
N TYR A 44 7.21 5.73 0.25
CA TYR A 44 7.35 4.28 0.24
C TYR A 44 8.71 3.83 0.76
N GLN A 45 8.75 2.60 1.29
CA GLN A 45 9.99 1.97 1.73
C GLN A 45 10.15 0.65 1.01
N THR A 46 11.25 0.51 0.27
CA THR A 46 11.62 -0.70 -0.46
C THR A 46 13.14 -0.82 -0.56
N ASN A 47 13.64 -2.02 -0.86
CA ASN A 47 15.07 -2.30 -1.03
C ASN A 47 15.51 -2.35 -2.51
N TYR A 48 14.61 -2.04 -3.45
CA TYR A 48 14.85 -2.08 -4.90
C TYR A 48 14.18 -0.88 -5.58
N SER A 49 14.31 -0.75 -6.90
CA SER A 49 13.62 0.31 -7.66
C SER A 49 12.18 -0.11 -7.97
N PRO A 50 11.16 0.49 -7.34
CA PRO A 50 9.78 0.05 -7.56
C PRO A 50 9.13 0.83 -8.72
N TYR A 51 8.16 0.21 -9.37
CA TYR A 51 7.27 0.88 -10.31
C TYR A 51 5.91 1.10 -9.63
N LEU A 52 5.69 2.31 -9.09
CA LEU A 52 4.50 2.66 -8.32
C LEU A 52 3.64 3.68 -9.08
N TYR A 53 2.31 3.51 -9.00
CA TYR A 53 1.32 4.37 -9.64
C TYR A 53 0.24 4.80 -8.66
N TRP A 54 -0.29 5.99 -8.85
CA TRP A 54 -1.56 6.41 -8.27
C TRP A 54 -2.72 5.79 -9.06
N ILE A 55 -3.60 5.10 -8.34
CA ILE A 55 -4.80 4.48 -8.90
C ILE A 55 -6.02 5.27 -8.44
N GLN A 56 -6.90 5.58 -9.39
CA GLN A 56 -8.21 6.14 -9.11
C GLN A 56 -9.26 5.03 -9.19
N HIS A 57 -10.16 5.03 -8.20
CA HIS A 57 -11.35 4.20 -8.19
C HIS A 57 -12.59 5.05 -8.43
N ASP A 58 -13.45 4.60 -9.34
CA ASP A 58 -14.75 5.21 -9.55
C ASP A 58 -15.80 4.59 -8.59
N PRO A 59 -17.02 5.17 -8.49
CA PRO A 59 -18.09 4.63 -7.66
C PRO A 59 -18.59 3.24 -8.11
N GLU A 60 -18.27 2.84 -9.34
CA GLU A 60 -18.65 1.55 -9.94
C GLU A 60 -17.62 0.44 -9.62
N GLY A 61 -16.48 0.81 -9.05
CA GLY A 61 -15.40 -0.09 -8.66
C GLY A 61 -14.33 -0.31 -9.73
N ASN A 62 -14.40 0.40 -10.86
CA ASN A 62 -13.33 0.34 -11.86
C ASN A 62 -12.10 1.08 -11.35
N SER A 63 -10.94 0.64 -11.82
CA SER A 63 -9.64 1.11 -11.36
C SER A 63 -8.80 1.54 -12.56
N SER A 64 -8.24 2.74 -12.53
CA SER A 64 -7.38 3.24 -13.62
C SER A 64 -6.11 3.92 -13.08
N PRO A 65 -4.95 3.71 -13.74
CA PRO A 65 -3.72 4.43 -13.38
C PRO A 65 -3.81 5.88 -13.83
N VAL A 66 -3.41 6.80 -12.94
CA VAL A 66 -3.44 8.25 -13.20
C VAL A 66 -2.03 8.75 -13.52
N CYS A 67 -1.09 8.52 -12.62
CA CYS A 67 0.29 8.98 -12.72
C CYS A 67 1.21 8.13 -11.85
N ASN A 68 2.52 8.32 -11.99
CA ASN A 68 3.50 7.61 -11.17
C ASN A 68 3.46 8.13 -9.72
N CYS A 69 3.56 7.23 -8.74
CA CYS A 69 3.88 7.61 -7.37
C CYS A 69 5.40 7.82 -7.29
N CYS A 70 5.79 9.09 -7.18
CA CYS A 70 7.17 9.48 -6.86
C CYS A 70 7.27 9.67 -5.35
N ASP A 71 8.42 9.28 -4.77
CA ASP A 71 8.69 9.58 -3.37
C ASP A 71 8.74 11.11 -3.23
N GLY A 72 7.82 11.67 -2.45
CA GLY A 72 7.71 13.10 -2.27
C GLY A 72 8.65 13.57 -1.17
N GLU A 73 9.89 13.94 -1.52
CA GLU A 73 10.69 14.87 -0.71
C GLU A 73 10.02 16.25 -0.61
#